data_AF-A0A4S2B1S2-F1
#
_entry.id   AF-A0A4S2B1S2-F1
#
_cell.length_a   1.000
_cell.length_b   1.000
_cell.length_c   1.000
_cell.angle_alpha   90.00
_cell.angle_beta   90.00
_cell.angle_gamma   90.00
#
_symmetry.space_group_name_H-M   'P 1'
#
loop_
_entity.id
_entity.type
_entity.pdbx_description
1 polymer ?
#
loop_
_entity_poly.entity_id
_entity_poly.type
_entity_poly.pdbx_seq_one_letter_code
_entity_poly.pdbx_strand_id
1 'polypeptide(L)'
;MIELVKSSVVFNEENHTYMLGEKQLQGITGMISRQLFPDKYKDVPDFVLKRAAEKGSLIHAQCQFADVTGLPPESIEAINYIRERVNAGYKAFANEYTVSDNEYFASNIDCVWEKDEKISLGDIKTTASLDREYLSWQLSIYAYLFELQNPLIKVDKLFGIWLRGDKSELVEIERKPDAEVKRLLECEIKGEQFLPNAPVPADEKLLIPMQLVTTIIDIEEQASYIAEVQKGYKEQLKSAMRENGVKSWDAGRLRVSYTPSSTGKSFDAKKFQEDHPELYSQYLKTSTKADSIRVTIREEGK
;
A
#
# COMPACT_ATOMS: atom_id res chain seq x y z
N MET A 1 8.53 -1.23 15.04
CA MET A 1 7.13 -1.26 15.50
C MET A 1 6.26 -0.94 14.30
N ILE A 2 5.33 -1.83 13.94
CA ILE A 2 4.42 -1.61 12.82
C ILE A 2 3.34 -0.63 13.25
N GLU A 3 3.02 0.35 12.41
CA GLU A 3 1.94 1.31 12.61
C GLU A 3 1.06 1.33 11.35
N LEU A 4 -0.26 1.18 11.52
CA LEU A 4 -1.21 1.15 10.41
C LEU A 4 -1.83 2.52 10.18
N VAL A 5 -1.93 2.92 8.92
CA VAL A 5 -2.52 4.17 8.49
C VAL A 5 -4.04 4.09 8.60
N LYS A 6 -4.65 4.92 9.45
CA LYS A 6 -6.10 5.00 9.57
C LYS A 6 -6.71 5.63 8.30
N SER A 7 -7.68 4.94 7.69
CA SER A 7 -8.43 5.47 6.55
C SER A 7 -9.29 6.68 6.96
N SER A 8 -9.43 7.65 6.05
CA SER A 8 -10.40 8.75 6.16
C SER A 8 -11.83 8.33 5.83
N VAL A 9 -12.00 7.12 5.28
CA VAL A 9 -13.32 6.56 4.95
C VAL A 9 -14.02 6.12 6.23
N VAL A 10 -15.24 6.60 6.42
CA VAL A 10 -16.11 6.21 7.52
C VAL A 10 -17.03 5.10 7.06
N PHE A 11 -16.99 3.96 7.76
CA PHE A 11 -17.94 2.88 7.57
C PHE A 11 -19.17 3.12 8.45
N ASN A 12 -20.36 3.01 7.86
CA ASN A 12 -21.63 3.04 8.56
C ASN A 12 -22.15 1.60 8.66
N GLU A 13 -22.03 1.01 9.85
CA GLU A 13 -22.42 -0.39 10.11
C GLU A 13 -23.91 -0.65 9.85
N GLU A 14 -24.79 0.29 10.21
CA GLU A 14 -26.25 0.14 10.10
C GLU A 14 -26.70 0.04 8.64
N ASN A 15 -26.15 0.89 7.78
CA ASN A 15 -26.50 0.94 6.36
C ASN A 15 -25.54 0.15 5.48
N HIS A 16 -24.45 -0.36 6.06
CA HIS A 16 -23.39 -1.08 5.39
C HIS A 16 -22.76 -0.28 4.23
N THR A 17 -22.50 1.02 4.46
CA THR A 17 -21.99 1.97 3.46
C THR A 17 -20.65 2.59 3.86
N TYR A 18 -19.90 3.05 2.86
CA TYR A 18 -18.59 3.68 3.02
C TYR A 18 -18.63 5.12 2.54
N MET A 19 -18.24 6.07 3.40
CA MET A 19 -18.31 7.51 3.12
C MET A 19 -16.93 8.17 3.22
N LEU A 20 -16.51 8.85 2.15
CA LEU A 20 -15.37 9.76 2.13
C LEU A 20 -15.90 11.20 2.01
N GLY A 21 -16.05 11.85 3.16
CA GLY A 21 -16.80 13.11 3.23
C GLY A 21 -18.25 12.90 2.77
N GLU A 22 -18.66 13.61 1.72
CA GLU A 22 -20.00 13.46 1.11
C GLU A 22 -20.07 12.38 0.03
N LYS A 23 -18.92 11.82 -0.40
CA LYS A 23 -18.85 10.82 -1.46
C LYS A 23 -19.04 9.42 -0.88
N GLN A 24 -20.04 8.69 -1.37
CA GLN A 24 -20.19 7.27 -1.07
C GLN A 24 -19.25 6.44 -1.96
N LEU A 25 -18.47 5.54 -1.35
CA LEU A 25 -17.61 4.57 -2.03
C LEU A 25 -18.30 3.20 -2.12
N GLN A 26 -17.84 2.38 -3.06
CA GLN A 26 -18.39 1.06 -3.29
C GLN A 26 -17.67 0.00 -2.45
N GLY A 27 -18.46 -0.88 -1.82
CA GLY A 27 -17.95 -2.08 -1.16
C GLY A 27 -17.52 -3.16 -2.18
N ILE A 28 -16.44 -3.88 -1.88
CA ILE A 28 -15.87 -4.83 -2.86
C ILE A 28 -16.67 -6.14 -2.99
N THR A 29 -17.37 -6.58 -1.94
CA THR A 29 -18.05 -7.89 -1.91
C THR A 29 -19.20 -7.97 -2.92
N GLY A 30 -19.96 -6.89 -3.06
CA GLY A 30 -21.01 -6.74 -4.06
C GLY A 30 -20.45 -6.71 -5.48
N MET A 31 -19.33 -5.99 -5.68
CA MET A 31 -18.62 -5.94 -6.97
C MET A 31 -18.10 -7.33 -7.38
N ILE A 32 -17.40 -8.05 -6.49
CA ILE A 32 -16.91 -9.42 -6.76
C ILE A 32 -18.07 -10.33 -7.17
N SER A 33 -19.20 -10.26 -6.46
CA SER A 33 -20.36 -11.09 -6.77
C SER A 33 -20.91 -10.80 -8.16
N ARG A 34 -21.04 -9.52 -8.56
CA ARG A 34 -21.51 -9.16 -9.91
C ARG A 34 -20.53 -9.53 -11.01
N GLN A 35 -19.25 -9.24 -10.80
CA GLN A 35 -18.22 -9.37 -11.82
C GLN A 35 -17.76 -10.82 -12.04
N LEU A 36 -17.70 -11.62 -10.98
CA LEU A 36 -17.06 -12.94 -11.03
C LEU A 36 -18.01 -14.10 -10.72
N PHE A 37 -19.07 -13.86 -9.92
CA PHE A 37 -19.93 -14.94 -9.43
C PHE A 37 -21.44 -14.58 -9.49
N PRO A 38 -21.97 -14.09 -10.62
CA PRO A 38 -23.32 -13.54 -10.70
C PRO A 38 -24.41 -14.56 -10.32
N ASP A 39 -24.14 -15.83 -10.56
CA ASP A 39 -25.08 -16.93 -10.34
C ASP A 39 -24.93 -17.63 -8.98
N LYS A 40 -23.99 -17.21 -8.13
CA LYS A 40 -23.57 -17.97 -6.92
C LYS A 40 -24.70 -18.32 -5.95
N TYR A 41 -25.69 -17.44 -5.83
CA TYR A 41 -26.81 -17.61 -4.91
C TYR A 41 -28.18 -17.55 -5.58
N LYS A 42 -28.25 -17.64 -6.92
CA LYS A 42 -29.49 -17.43 -7.68
C LYS A 42 -30.64 -18.38 -7.28
N ASP A 43 -30.30 -19.59 -6.85
CA ASP A 43 -31.25 -20.64 -6.47
C ASP A 43 -31.42 -20.77 -4.94
N VAL A 44 -30.83 -19.86 -4.15
CA VAL A 44 -30.92 -19.87 -2.69
C VAL A 44 -32.00 -18.90 -2.23
N PRO A 45 -33.01 -19.33 -1.45
CA PRO A 45 -34.05 -18.42 -0.97
C PRO A 45 -33.49 -17.29 -0.09
N ASP A 46 -34.01 -16.07 -0.27
CA ASP A 46 -33.54 -14.86 0.43
C ASP A 46 -33.52 -14.99 1.96
N PHE A 47 -34.52 -15.66 2.55
CA PHE A 47 -34.58 -15.86 4.00
C PHE A 47 -33.42 -16.72 4.54
N VAL A 48 -32.89 -17.64 3.71
CA VAL A 48 -31.73 -18.47 4.06
C VAL A 48 -30.46 -17.61 4.03
N LEU A 49 -30.31 -16.77 2.99
CA LEU A 49 -29.19 -15.85 2.86
C LEU A 49 -29.17 -14.83 4.00
N LYS A 50 -30.32 -14.25 4.33
CA LYS A 50 -30.46 -13.29 5.44
C LYS A 50 -30.07 -13.92 6.78
N ARG A 51 -30.60 -15.12 7.08
CA ARG A 51 -30.24 -15.84 8.32
C ARG A 51 -28.76 -16.21 8.38
N ALA A 52 -28.16 -16.57 7.25
CA ALA A 52 -26.73 -16.85 7.16
C ALA A 52 -25.89 -15.58 7.39
N ALA A 53 -26.31 -14.45 6.83
CA ALA A 53 -25.67 -13.15 7.04
C ALA A 53 -25.74 -12.71 8.51
N GLU A 54 -26.93 -12.76 9.13
CA GLU A 54 -27.13 -12.45 10.56
C GLU A 54 -26.24 -13.32 11.47
N LYS A 55 -26.19 -14.63 11.21
CA LYS A 55 -25.30 -15.54 11.93
C LYS A 55 -23.82 -15.16 11.71
N GLY A 56 -23.45 -14.85 10.47
CA GLY A 56 -22.09 -14.43 10.11
C GLY A 56 -21.65 -13.19 10.88
N SER A 57 -22.45 -12.13 10.84
CA SER A 57 -22.19 -10.87 11.55
C SER A 57 -22.03 -11.07 13.06
N LEU A 58 -22.87 -11.92 13.67
CA LEU A 58 -22.72 -12.23 15.10
C LEU A 58 -21.38 -12.93 15.40
N ILE A 59 -20.96 -13.87 14.58
CA ILE A 59 -19.69 -14.59 14.77
C ILE A 59 -18.50 -13.65 14.58
N HIS A 60 -18.53 -12.79 13.55
CA HIS A 60 -17.51 -11.77 13.33
C HIS A 60 -17.38 -10.84 14.55
N ALA A 61 -18.49 -10.31 15.05
CA ALA A 61 -18.51 -9.45 16.23
C ALA A 61 -17.94 -10.15 17.48
N GLN A 62 -18.21 -11.45 17.67
CA GLN A 62 -17.66 -12.23 18.77
C GLN A 62 -16.14 -12.46 18.64
N CYS A 63 -15.64 -12.67 17.42
CA CYS A 63 -14.20 -12.81 17.16
C CYS A 63 -13.47 -11.48 17.41
N GLN A 64 -14.01 -10.38 16.89
CA GLN A 64 -13.51 -9.02 17.15
C GLN A 64 -13.53 -8.70 18.64
N PHE A 65 -14.63 -8.99 19.34
CA PHE A 65 -14.75 -8.78 20.78
C PHE A 65 -13.62 -9.47 21.55
N ALA A 66 -13.35 -10.73 21.24
CA ALA A 66 -12.30 -11.49 21.90
C ALA A 66 -10.90 -10.92 21.62
N ASP A 67 -10.61 -10.51 20.39
CA ASP A 67 -9.32 -9.92 20.02
C ASP A 67 -9.10 -8.55 20.69
N VAL A 68 -10.13 -7.70 20.73
CA VAL A 68 -10.03 -6.35 21.28
C VAL A 68 -9.98 -6.34 22.80
N THR A 69 -10.78 -7.18 23.46
CA THR A 69 -10.93 -7.15 24.92
C THR A 69 -10.06 -8.18 25.65
N GLY A 70 -9.64 -9.24 24.97
CA GLY A 70 -9.01 -10.42 25.59
C GLY A 70 -9.96 -11.25 26.46
N LEU A 71 -11.26 -10.94 26.48
CA LEU A 71 -12.26 -11.68 27.23
C LEU A 71 -12.75 -12.91 26.44
N PRO A 72 -13.20 -13.97 27.13
CA PRO A 72 -13.72 -15.15 26.46
C PRO A 72 -15.00 -14.81 25.68
N PRO A 73 -15.12 -15.22 24.40
CA PRO A 73 -16.35 -15.05 23.65
C PRO A 73 -17.39 -16.11 24.04
N GLU A 74 -18.65 -15.88 23.67
CA GLU A 74 -19.76 -16.79 23.98
C GLU A 74 -19.93 -17.90 22.94
N SER A 75 -19.55 -17.64 21.69
CA SER A 75 -19.75 -18.59 20.60
C SER A 75 -18.59 -19.59 20.49
N ILE A 76 -18.93 -20.86 20.24
CA ILE A 76 -17.92 -21.91 20.00
C ILE A 76 -17.09 -21.59 18.75
N GLU A 77 -17.69 -20.96 17.74
CA GLU A 77 -16.97 -20.48 16.57
C GLU A 77 -15.88 -19.46 16.92
N ALA A 78 -16.15 -18.49 17.81
CA ALA A 78 -15.14 -17.52 18.23
C ALA A 78 -14.07 -18.13 19.14
N ILE A 79 -14.42 -19.12 19.97
CA ILE A 79 -13.43 -19.92 20.71
C ILE A 79 -12.49 -20.65 19.74
N ASN A 80 -13.06 -21.27 18.71
CA ASN A 80 -12.29 -21.95 17.67
C ASN A 80 -11.41 -20.98 16.89
N TYR A 81 -11.91 -19.79 16.54
CA TYR A 81 -11.13 -18.72 15.93
C TYR A 81 -9.85 -18.41 16.71
N ILE A 82 -9.98 -18.16 18.03
CA ILE A 82 -8.82 -17.88 18.90
C ILE A 82 -7.84 -19.04 18.87
N ARG A 83 -8.34 -20.28 19.00
CA ARG A 83 -7.53 -21.50 18.96
C ARG A 83 -6.74 -21.60 17.66
N GLU A 84 -7.39 -21.47 16.51
CA GLU A 84 -6.73 -21.56 15.20
C GLU A 84 -5.65 -20.48 15.05
N ARG A 85 -5.99 -19.21 15.36
CA ARG A 85 -5.06 -18.07 15.27
C ARG A 85 -3.83 -18.26 16.16
N VAL A 86 -4.04 -18.61 17.43
CA VAL A 86 -2.95 -18.77 18.42
C VAL A 86 -2.09 -19.98 18.08
N ASN A 87 -2.69 -21.11 17.69
CA ASN A 87 -1.93 -22.31 17.29
C ASN A 87 -1.05 -22.05 16.06
N ALA A 88 -1.52 -21.22 15.13
CA ALA A 88 -0.73 -20.79 13.97
C ALA A 88 0.36 -19.75 14.32
N GLY A 89 0.38 -19.25 15.56
CA GLY A 89 1.38 -18.32 16.08
C GLY A 89 1.12 -16.85 15.72
N TYR A 90 -0.12 -16.49 15.39
CA TYR A 90 -0.50 -15.13 15.01
C TYR A 90 -1.07 -14.35 16.19
N LYS A 91 -0.71 -13.06 16.27
CA LYS A 91 -1.33 -12.09 17.17
C LYS A 91 -2.37 -11.29 16.40
N ALA A 92 -3.51 -11.01 17.02
CA ALA A 92 -4.45 -10.04 16.47
C ALA A 92 -3.84 -8.65 16.53
N PHE A 93 -3.87 -7.93 15.42
CA PHE A 93 -3.27 -6.61 15.27
C PHE A 93 -4.33 -5.53 15.04
N ALA A 94 -5.29 -5.80 14.15
CA ALA A 94 -6.50 -4.99 13.99
C ALA A 94 -7.65 -5.88 13.50
N ASN A 95 -8.88 -5.44 13.75
CA ASN A 95 -10.11 -6.07 13.25
C ASN A 95 -10.97 -5.01 12.58
N GLU A 96 -11.82 -5.43 11.65
CA GLU A 96 -12.68 -4.52 10.88
C GLU A 96 -11.89 -3.33 10.31
N TYR A 97 -10.69 -3.59 9.80
CA TYR A 97 -9.76 -2.54 9.39
C TYR A 97 -10.15 -2.00 8.01
N THR A 98 -10.62 -0.75 7.98
CA THR A 98 -11.03 -0.08 6.74
C THR A 98 -9.83 0.21 5.84
N VAL A 99 -9.91 -0.30 4.60
CA VAL A 99 -8.99 0.01 3.50
C VAL A 99 -9.72 0.64 2.33
N SER A 100 -9.04 1.51 1.58
CA SER A 100 -9.63 2.21 0.45
C SER A 100 -8.57 2.68 -0.55
N ASP A 101 -8.98 2.88 -1.80
CA ASP A 101 -8.22 3.66 -2.79
C ASP A 101 -8.45 5.18 -2.65
N ASN A 102 -9.29 5.58 -1.70
CA ASN A 102 -9.77 6.95 -1.45
C ASN A 102 -10.47 7.59 -2.66
N GLU A 103 -10.97 6.78 -3.60
CA GLU A 103 -11.60 7.30 -4.81
C GLU A 103 -12.87 6.54 -5.19
N TYR A 104 -12.83 5.21 -5.32
CA TYR A 104 -13.95 4.41 -5.81
C TYR A 104 -14.36 3.32 -4.83
N PHE A 105 -13.40 2.70 -4.16
CA PHE A 105 -13.62 1.48 -3.39
C PHE A 105 -13.18 1.62 -1.94
N ALA A 106 -13.95 1.01 -1.03
CA ALA A 106 -13.56 0.81 0.35
C ALA A 106 -14.12 -0.50 0.88
N SER A 107 -13.43 -1.10 1.85
CA SER A 107 -13.94 -2.28 2.55
C SER A 107 -13.27 -2.48 3.90
N ASN A 108 -13.94 -3.17 4.81
CA ASN A 108 -13.34 -3.65 6.06
C ASN A 108 -12.67 -5.02 5.85
N ILE A 109 -11.45 -5.15 6.37
CA ILE A 109 -10.76 -6.43 6.50
C ILE A 109 -11.09 -6.99 7.89
N ASP A 110 -11.69 -8.17 7.95
CA ASP A 110 -12.13 -8.79 9.21
C ASP A 110 -10.97 -8.89 10.21
N CYS A 111 -9.82 -9.38 9.74
CA CYS A 111 -8.66 -9.71 10.57
C CYS A 111 -7.35 -9.23 9.94
N VAL A 112 -6.61 -8.41 10.66
CA VAL A 112 -5.20 -8.10 10.40
C VAL A 112 -4.40 -8.73 11.53
N TRP A 113 -3.48 -9.63 11.18
CA TRP A 113 -2.67 -10.38 12.12
C TRP A 113 -1.19 -10.09 11.94
N GLU A 114 -0.44 -10.20 13.04
CA GLU A 114 1.00 -10.01 13.07
C GLU A 114 1.71 -11.28 13.52
N LYS A 115 2.80 -11.62 12.83
CA LYS A 115 3.74 -12.68 13.20
C LYS A 115 5.12 -12.31 12.68
N ASP A 116 6.12 -12.32 13.57
CA ASP A 116 7.53 -12.04 13.23
C ASP A 116 7.70 -10.71 12.46
N GLU A 117 7.03 -9.63 12.92
CA GLU A 117 7.02 -8.31 12.27
C GLU A 117 6.47 -8.30 10.83
N LYS A 118 5.66 -9.30 10.47
CA LYS A 118 4.96 -9.37 9.20
C LYS A 118 3.45 -9.36 9.39
N ILE A 119 2.75 -8.74 8.44
CA ILE A 119 1.29 -8.66 8.44
C ILE A 119 0.69 -9.76 7.57
N SER A 120 -0.33 -10.43 8.07
CA SER A 120 -1.19 -11.35 7.32
C SER A 120 -2.64 -10.90 7.44
N LEU A 121 -3.44 -11.17 6.41
CA LEU A 121 -4.85 -10.82 6.38
C LEU A 121 -5.71 -12.08 6.48
N GLY A 122 -6.79 -12.01 7.24
CA GLY A 122 -7.74 -13.09 7.41
C GLY A 122 -9.16 -12.64 7.11
N ASP A 123 -9.96 -13.55 6.55
CA ASP A 123 -11.40 -13.36 6.36
C ASP A 123 -12.15 -14.56 6.97
N ILE A 124 -13.16 -14.25 7.79
CA ILE A 124 -13.93 -15.22 8.57
C ILE A 124 -15.13 -15.69 7.73
N LYS A 125 -15.20 -16.99 7.47
CA LYS A 125 -16.32 -17.62 6.74
C LYS A 125 -17.07 -18.61 7.62
N THR A 126 -18.39 -18.41 7.70
CA THR A 126 -19.33 -19.29 8.43
C THR A 126 -20.24 -20.10 7.51
N THR A 127 -19.87 -20.15 6.23
CA THR A 127 -20.63 -20.79 5.15
C THR A 127 -20.63 -22.32 5.26
N ALA A 128 -21.56 -22.97 4.53
CA ALA A 128 -21.66 -24.44 4.52
C ALA A 128 -20.41 -25.13 3.97
N SER A 129 -19.71 -24.48 3.04
CA SER A 129 -18.42 -24.87 2.45
C SER A 129 -17.55 -23.63 2.24
N LEU A 130 -16.23 -23.81 2.29
CA LEU A 130 -15.27 -22.74 2.02
C LEU A 130 -15.10 -22.53 0.52
N ASP A 131 -15.46 -21.35 0.03
CA ASP A 131 -15.22 -20.95 -1.36
C ASP A 131 -13.85 -20.27 -1.48
N ARG A 132 -12.84 -21.08 -1.84
CA ARG A 132 -11.44 -20.66 -1.92
C ARG A 132 -11.19 -19.68 -3.07
N GLU A 133 -11.93 -19.79 -4.18
CA GLU A 133 -11.75 -18.90 -5.33
C GLU A 133 -12.32 -17.51 -5.03
N TYR A 134 -13.52 -17.44 -4.45
CA TYR A 134 -14.08 -16.17 -3.97
C TYR A 134 -13.16 -15.51 -2.93
N LEU A 135 -12.68 -16.28 -1.95
CA LEU A 135 -11.76 -15.79 -0.93
C LEU A 135 -10.44 -15.31 -1.53
N SER A 136 -9.89 -16.00 -2.52
CA SER A 136 -8.67 -15.59 -3.22
C SER A 136 -8.85 -14.20 -3.83
N TRP A 137 -9.96 -13.93 -4.53
CA TRP A 137 -10.24 -12.58 -5.04
C TRP A 137 -10.43 -11.55 -3.93
N GLN A 138 -11.26 -11.85 -2.94
CA GLN A 138 -11.59 -10.93 -1.85
C GLN A 138 -10.33 -10.51 -1.07
N LEU A 139 -9.55 -11.49 -0.60
CA LEU A 139 -8.34 -11.25 0.18
C LEU A 139 -7.23 -10.60 -0.67
N SER A 140 -7.19 -10.85 -1.98
CA SER A 140 -6.23 -10.17 -2.87
C SER A 140 -6.56 -8.70 -3.08
N ILE A 141 -7.85 -8.36 -3.21
CA ILE A 141 -8.29 -6.95 -3.23
C ILE A 141 -7.99 -6.29 -1.89
N TYR A 142 -8.25 -6.96 -0.76
CA TYR A 142 -7.88 -6.46 0.56
C TYR A 142 -6.37 -6.21 0.67
N ALA A 143 -5.53 -7.15 0.24
CA ALA A 143 -4.07 -6.98 0.26
C ALA A 143 -3.64 -5.80 -0.60
N TYR A 144 -4.19 -5.65 -1.80
CA TYR A 144 -3.88 -4.54 -2.69
C TYR A 144 -4.24 -3.19 -2.07
N LEU A 145 -5.46 -3.02 -1.56
CA LEU A 145 -5.90 -1.77 -0.92
C LEU A 145 -5.16 -1.50 0.39
N PHE A 146 -4.87 -2.55 1.17
CA PHE A 146 -4.07 -2.46 2.39
C PHE A 146 -2.66 -1.92 2.10
N GLU A 147 -1.98 -2.45 1.09
CA GLU A 147 -0.63 -2.03 0.69
C GLU A 147 -0.62 -0.64 0.05
N LEU A 148 -1.70 -0.23 -0.61
CA LEU A 148 -1.88 1.13 -1.10
C LEU A 148 -1.98 2.13 0.07
N GLN A 149 -2.78 1.79 1.09
CA GLN A 149 -2.94 2.61 2.29
C GLN A 149 -1.70 2.58 3.20
N ASN A 150 -0.96 1.47 3.23
CA ASN A 150 0.24 1.25 4.04
C ASN A 150 1.47 0.97 3.16
N PRO A 151 2.05 1.96 2.47
CA PRO A 151 3.05 1.74 1.40
C PRO A 151 4.35 1.06 1.86
N LEU A 152 4.65 1.08 3.16
CA LEU A 152 5.85 0.47 3.74
C LEU A 152 5.62 -0.95 4.29
N ILE A 153 4.39 -1.46 4.23
CA ILE A 153 4.02 -2.76 4.80
C ILE A 153 3.51 -3.65 3.67
N LYS A 154 4.15 -4.80 3.50
CA LYS A 154 3.69 -5.85 2.58
C LYS A 154 2.93 -6.93 3.32
N VAL A 155 1.86 -7.43 2.70
CA VAL A 155 1.10 -8.56 3.21
C VAL A 155 1.85 -9.85 2.90
N ASP A 156 2.17 -10.61 3.94
CA ASP A 156 2.93 -11.87 3.86
C ASP A 156 2.02 -13.04 3.45
N LYS A 157 0.88 -13.22 4.12
CA LYS A 157 -0.06 -14.33 3.87
C LYS A 157 -1.51 -13.90 3.95
N LEU A 158 -2.36 -14.68 3.29
CA LEU A 158 -3.81 -14.54 3.28
C LEU A 158 -4.44 -15.81 3.85
N PHE A 159 -5.46 -15.66 4.69
CA PHE A 159 -6.11 -16.78 5.34
C PHE A 159 -7.64 -16.74 5.22
N GLY A 160 -8.22 -17.87 4.83
CA GLY A 160 -9.63 -18.16 5.07
C GLY A 160 -9.78 -18.83 6.43
N ILE A 161 -10.62 -18.25 7.28
CA ILE A 161 -10.87 -18.74 8.63
C ILE A 161 -12.27 -19.36 8.64
N TRP A 162 -12.34 -20.66 8.37
CA TRP A 162 -13.62 -21.34 8.23
C TRP A 162 -14.12 -21.82 9.58
N LEU A 163 -15.27 -21.31 10.03
CA LEU A 163 -15.85 -21.58 11.35
C LEU A 163 -17.28 -22.09 11.21
N ARG A 164 -17.55 -23.31 11.68
CA ARG A 164 -18.89 -23.90 11.59
C ARG A 164 -19.19 -24.76 12.81
N GLY A 165 -19.81 -24.15 13.82
CA GLY A 165 -20.06 -24.81 15.10
C GLY A 165 -18.75 -25.28 15.72
N ASP A 166 -18.65 -26.58 15.99
CA ASP A 166 -17.47 -27.22 16.56
C ASP A 166 -16.31 -27.40 15.56
N LYS A 167 -16.58 -27.27 14.25
CA LYS A 167 -15.56 -27.41 13.20
C LYS A 167 -14.88 -26.08 12.92
N SER A 168 -13.56 -26.13 12.76
CA SER A 168 -12.75 -25.02 12.29
C SER A 168 -11.62 -25.49 11.39
N GLU A 169 -11.25 -24.63 10.44
CA GLU A 169 -10.08 -24.83 9.59
C GLU A 169 -9.47 -23.45 9.29
N LEU A 170 -8.16 -23.31 9.50
CA LEU A 170 -7.39 -22.19 9.00
C LEU A 170 -6.72 -22.57 7.69
N VAL A 171 -7.07 -21.86 6.62
CA VAL A 171 -6.64 -22.20 5.27
C VAL A 171 -5.83 -21.05 4.69
N GLU A 172 -4.59 -21.32 4.28
CA GLU A 172 -3.80 -20.36 3.51
C GLU A 172 -4.42 -20.22 2.10
N ILE A 173 -4.62 -18.97 1.67
CA ILE A 173 -5.28 -18.61 0.42
C ILE A 173 -4.23 -17.99 -0.52
N GLU A 174 -4.22 -18.44 -1.76
CA GLU A 174 -3.32 -17.91 -2.77
C GLU A 174 -3.74 -16.50 -3.19
N ARG A 175 -2.78 -15.57 -3.25
CA ARG A 175 -2.98 -14.20 -3.71
C ARG A 175 -3.05 -14.17 -5.24
N LYS A 176 -4.09 -13.54 -5.79
CA LYS A 176 -4.18 -13.18 -7.21
C LYS A 176 -3.13 -12.10 -7.52
N PRO A 177 -2.51 -12.11 -8.71
CA PRO A 177 -1.59 -11.05 -9.11
C PRO A 177 -2.23 -9.67 -9.03
N ASP A 178 -1.50 -8.68 -8.52
CA ASP A 178 -1.99 -7.30 -8.39
C ASP A 178 -2.46 -6.71 -9.73
N ALA A 179 -1.86 -7.13 -10.85
CA ALA A 179 -2.30 -6.74 -12.19
C ALA A 179 -3.73 -7.20 -12.50
N GLU A 180 -4.10 -8.43 -12.12
CA GLU A 180 -5.45 -8.95 -12.32
C GLU A 180 -6.45 -8.28 -11.37
N VAL A 181 -6.04 -7.99 -10.13
CA VAL A 181 -6.85 -7.22 -9.17
C VAL A 181 -7.15 -5.82 -9.73
N LYS A 182 -6.14 -5.10 -10.19
CA LYS A 182 -6.31 -3.76 -10.81
C LYS A 182 -7.25 -3.83 -12.01
N ARG A 183 -7.08 -4.81 -12.88
CA ARG A 183 -7.91 -5.00 -14.07
C ARG A 183 -9.39 -5.24 -13.72
N LEU A 184 -9.66 -6.03 -12.68
CA LEU A 184 -11.02 -6.22 -12.15
C LEU A 184 -11.63 -4.90 -11.63
N LEU A 185 -10.87 -4.14 -10.83
CA LEU A 185 -11.33 -2.85 -10.30
C LEU A 185 -11.59 -1.84 -11.42
N GLU A 186 -10.73 -1.79 -12.44
CA GLU A 186 -10.90 -0.94 -13.62
C GLU A 186 -12.14 -1.31 -14.44
N CYS A 187 -12.40 -2.61 -14.65
CA CYS A 187 -13.62 -3.06 -15.32
C CYS A 187 -14.87 -2.57 -14.56
N GLU A 188 -14.89 -2.67 -13.23
CA GLU A 188 -16.01 -2.14 -12.44
C GLU A 188 -16.16 -0.62 -12.60
N ILE A 189 -15.07 0.15 -12.55
CA ILE A 189 -15.10 1.61 -12.75
C ILE A 189 -15.65 1.97 -14.13
N LYS A 190 -15.28 1.22 -15.17
CA LYS A 190 -15.73 1.43 -16.56
C LYS A 190 -17.14 0.88 -16.83
N GLY A 191 -17.73 0.12 -15.91
CA GLY A 191 -18.99 -0.59 -16.14
C GLY A 191 -18.86 -1.74 -17.14
N GLU A 192 -17.65 -2.28 -17.31
CA GLU A 192 -17.33 -3.40 -18.19
C GLU A 192 -17.37 -4.73 -17.43
N GLN A 193 -17.73 -5.81 -18.13
CA GLN A 193 -17.67 -7.15 -17.56
C GLN A 193 -16.22 -7.64 -17.53
N PHE A 194 -15.75 -8.04 -16.36
CA PHE A 194 -14.44 -8.66 -16.21
C PHE A 194 -14.41 -10.04 -16.88
N LEU A 195 -13.40 -10.25 -17.73
CA LEU A 195 -13.14 -11.52 -18.41
C LEU A 195 -11.83 -12.13 -17.88
N PRO A 196 -11.90 -13.23 -17.10
CA PRO A 196 -10.73 -13.95 -16.64
C PRO A 196 -9.87 -14.42 -17.83
N ASN A 197 -8.55 -14.30 -17.74
CA ASN A 197 -7.58 -14.73 -18.76
C ASN A 197 -7.65 -14.00 -20.13
N ALA A 198 -8.40 -12.90 -20.27
CA ALA A 198 -8.21 -12.02 -21.43
C ALA A 198 -6.78 -11.44 -21.39
N PRO A 199 -6.06 -11.37 -22.52
CA PRO A 199 -4.68 -10.90 -22.54
C PRO A 199 -4.60 -9.53 -21.87
N VAL A 200 -3.82 -9.46 -20.79
CA VAL A 200 -3.51 -8.19 -20.11
C VAL A 200 -2.88 -7.29 -21.17
N PRO A 201 -3.45 -6.12 -21.50
CA PRO A 201 -2.70 -5.12 -22.20
C PRO A 201 -1.49 -4.83 -21.32
N ALA A 202 -0.30 -5.19 -21.77
CA ALA A 202 0.94 -4.93 -21.06
C ALA A 202 1.22 -3.43 -21.12
N ASP A 203 0.46 -2.64 -20.36
CA ASP A 203 0.93 -1.34 -19.95
C ASP A 203 1.64 -1.55 -18.63
N GLU A 204 2.94 -1.89 -18.72
CA GLU A 204 3.84 -2.06 -17.57
C GLU A 204 3.82 -0.84 -16.63
N LYS A 205 3.32 0.31 -17.11
CA LYS A 205 3.10 1.54 -16.32
C LYS A 205 2.03 1.39 -15.24
N LEU A 206 1.04 0.50 -15.40
CA LEU A 206 -0.01 0.25 -14.39
C LEU A 206 0.52 -0.50 -13.16
N LEU A 207 1.72 -1.08 -13.21
CA LEU A 207 2.36 -1.75 -12.07
C LEU A 207 2.94 -0.74 -11.07
N ILE A 208 3.22 0.48 -11.50
CA ILE A 208 3.74 1.54 -10.63
C ILE A 208 2.54 2.25 -9.98
N PRO A 209 2.40 2.25 -8.64
CA PRO A 209 1.31 2.94 -7.98
C PRO A 209 1.31 4.42 -8.37
N MET A 210 0.21 4.92 -8.95
CA MET A 210 0.12 6.34 -9.35
C MET A 210 0.32 7.28 -8.16
N GLN A 211 -0.06 6.86 -6.96
CA GLN A 211 0.21 7.59 -5.73
C GLN A 211 1.71 7.74 -5.42
N LEU A 212 2.53 6.74 -5.77
CA LEU A 212 3.99 6.84 -5.65
C LEU A 212 4.53 7.88 -6.63
N VAL A 213 4.00 7.93 -7.85
CA VAL A 213 4.37 8.91 -8.87
C VAL A 213 4.01 10.33 -8.42
N THR A 214 2.78 10.56 -7.95
CA THR A 214 2.35 11.88 -7.46
C THR A 214 3.14 12.32 -6.24
N THR A 215 3.40 11.42 -5.29
CA THR A 215 4.22 11.74 -4.10
C THR A 215 5.65 12.13 -4.48
N ILE A 216 6.27 11.45 -5.45
CA ILE A 216 7.63 11.79 -5.91
C ILE A 216 7.63 13.18 -6.57
N ILE A 217 6.59 13.51 -7.35
CA ILE A 217 6.45 14.85 -7.95
C ILE A 217 6.40 15.92 -6.85
N ASP A 218 5.52 15.75 -5.85
CA ASP A 218 5.38 16.71 -4.75
C ASP A 218 6.69 16.92 -3.97
N ILE A 219 7.42 15.83 -3.69
CA ILE A 219 8.70 15.88 -2.97
C ILE A 219 9.77 16.60 -3.79
N GLU A 220 9.89 16.30 -5.08
CA GLU A 220 10.89 16.92 -5.96
C GLU A 220 10.60 18.41 -6.18
N GLU A 221 9.33 18.81 -6.27
CA GLU A 221 8.93 20.22 -6.33
C GLU A 221 9.27 20.97 -5.04
N GLN A 222 8.97 20.37 -3.88
CA GLN A 222 9.37 20.93 -2.58
C GLN A 222 10.89 21.02 -2.43
N ALA A 223 11.62 19.99 -2.86
CA ALA A 223 13.08 19.97 -2.81
C ALA A 223 13.68 21.08 -3.68
N SER A 224 13.14 21.28 -4.89
CA SER A 224 13.53 22.36 -5.80
C SER A 224 13.28 23.75 -5.17
N TYR A 225 12.10 23.96 -4.59
CA TYR A 225 11.77 25.19 -3.87
C TYR A 225 12.72 25.44 -2.71
N ILE A 226 12.93 24.43 -1.84
CA ILE A 226 13.84 24.53 -0.69
C ILE A 226 15.28 24.79 -1.15
N ALA A 227 15.71 24.20 -2.28
CA ALA A 227 17.04 24.42 -2.83
C ALA A 227 17.25 25.88 -3.25
N GLU A 228 16.28 26.53 -3.90
CA GLU A 228 16.37 27.95 -4.23
C GLU A 228 16.33 28.84 -2.99
N VAL A 229 15.49 28.53 -2.01
CA VAL A 229 15.49 29.23 -0.71
C VAL A 229 16.86 29.10 -0.03
N GLN A 230 17.43 27.89 0.02
CA GLN A 230 18.73 27.62 0.60
C GLN A 230 19.84 28.40 -0.12
N LYS A 231 19.80 28.47 -1.45
CA LYS A 231 20.73 29.24 -2.26
C LYS A 231 20.64 30.74 -1.93
N GLY A 232 19.43 31.27 -1.77
CA GLY A 232 19.21 32.64 -1.30
C GLY A 232 19.88 32.91 0.05
N TYR A 233 19.65 32.07 1.06
CA TYR A 233 20.28 32.21 2.37
C TYR A 233 21.81 32.02 2.33
N LYS A 234 22.32 31.13 1.49
CA LYS A 234 23.78 30.95 1.30
C LYS A 234 24.42 32.20 0.71
N GLU A 235 23.80 32.86 -0.27
CA GLU A 235 24.31 34.11 -0.83
C GLU A 235 24.23 35.27 0.17
N GLN A 236 23.19 35.33 1.01
CA GLN A 236 23.12 36.30 2.12
C GLN A 236 24.24 36.07 3.14
N LEU A 237 24.44 34.83 3.58
CA LEU A 237 25.50 34.47 4.52
C LEU A 237 26.89 34.79 3.94
N LYS A 238 27.12 34.46 2.66
CA LYS A 238 28.35 34.79 1.94
C LYS A 238 28.59 36.30 1.85
N SER A 239 27.54 37.10 1.59
CA SER A 239 27.64 38.57 1.55
C SER A 239 27.97 39.13 2.93
N ALA A 240 27.30 38.67 3.98
CA ALA A 240 27.58 39.08 5.36
C ALA A 240 29.00 38.70 5.79
N MET A 241 29.47 37.48 5.47
CA MET A 241 30.85 37.05 5.73
C MET A 241 31.87 37.93 5.01
N ARG A 242 31.60 38.31 3.75
CA ARG A 242 32.45 39.22 2.98
C ARG A 242 32.50 40.62 3.58
N GLU A 243 31.35 41.21 3.89
CA GLU A 243 31.22 42.57 4.43
C GLU A 243 31.86 42.70 5.82
N ASN A 244 31.74 41.67 6.65
CA ASN A 244 32.29 41.66 8.01
C ASN A 244 33.72 41.07 8.08
N GLY A 245 34.32 40.72 6.95
CA GLY A 245 35.69 40.18 6.90
C GLY A 245 35.86 38.80 7.56
N VAL A 246 34.79 38.03 7.74
CA VAL A 246 34.79 36.72 8.38
C VAL A 246 35.16 35.64 7.37
N LYS A 247 36.34 35.01 7.54
CA LYS A 247 36.83 33.96 6.63
C LYS A 247 36.29 32.57 6.94
N SER A 248 35.96 32.28 8.20
CA SER A 248 35.33 31.04 8.61
C SER A 248 34.53 31.26 9.87
N TRP A 249 33.41 30.53 10.00
CA TRP A 249 32.57 30.54 11.18
C TRP A 249 32.10 29.12 11.50
N ASP A 250 32.25 28.73 12.76
CA ASP A 250 31.75 27.49 13.31
C ASP A 250 30.63 27.80 14.31
N ALA A 251 29.41 27.41 13.96
CA ALA A 251 28.20 27.57 14.77
C ALA A 251 27.72 26.22 15.34
N GLY A 252 28.63 25.26 15.53
CA GLY A 252 28.35 23.93 16.06
C GLY A 252 27.80 22.99 14.99
N ARG A 253 26.51 23.10 14.66
CA ARG A 253 25.88 22.26 13.62
C ARG A 253 26.23 22.70 12.19
N LEU A 254 26.82 23.88 12.02
CA LEU A 254 27.20 24.45 10.73
C LEU A 254 28.62 25.01 10.83
N ARG A 255 29.51 24.55 9.95
CA ARG A 255 30.80 25.17 9.70
C ARG A 255 30.82 25.72 8.29
N VAL A 256 31.16 26.99 8.14
CA VAL A 256 31.22 27.68 6.85
C VAL A 256 32.58 28.37 6.67
N SER A 257 33.08 28.37 5.44
CA SER A 257 34.31 29.06 5.05
C SER A 257 34.04 29.91 3.80
N TYR A 258 34.47 31.17 3.84
CA TYR A 258 34.42 32.09 2.72
C TYR A 258 35.78 32.13 2.01
N THR A 259 35.78 31.77 0.72
CA THR A 259 36.95 31.87 -0.15
C THR A 259 36.72 32.98 -1.18
N PRO A 260 37.61 33.99 -1.26
CA PRO A 260 37.55 35.01 -2.30
C PRO A 260 37.67 34.41 -3.71
N SER A 261 37.21 35.13 -4.72
CA SER A 261 37.39 34.73 -6.12
C SER A 261 38.87 34.56 -6.47
N SER A 262 39.24 33.41 -7.03
CA SER A 262 40.58 33.10 -7.54
C SER A 262 40.50 32.38 -8.89
N THR A 263 41.53 32.50 -9.71
CA THR A 263 41.66 31.72 -10.95
C THR A 263 42.23 30.34 -10.66
N GLY A 264 41.47 29.31 -11.04
CA GLY A 264 41.90 27.91 -10.97
C GLY A 264 42.29 27.37 -12.34
N LYS A 265 43.22 26.40 -12.37
CA LYS A 265 43.46 25.57 -13.55
C LYS A 265 42.71 24.25 -13.36
N SER A 266 41.79 23.92 -14.27
CA SER A 266 41.17 22.60 -14.35
C SER A 266 41.77 21.80 -15.49
N PHE A 267 41.86 20.48 -15.32
CA PHE A 267 42.29 19.59 -16.38
C PHE A 267 41.10 19.32 -17.33
N ASP A 268 41.30 19.58 -18.62
CA ASP A 268 40.29 19.29 -19.64
C ASP A 268 40.36 17.83 -20.05
N ALA A 269 39.71 16.97 -19.27
CA ALA A 269 39.71 15.53 -19.50
C ALA A 269 39.11 15.15 -20.87
N LYS A 270 38.14 15.92 -21.36
CA LYS A 270 37.48 15.65 -22.64
C LYS A 270 38.43 15.93 -23.80
N LYS A 271 39.05 17.11 -23.79
CA LYS A 271 40.05 17.46 -24.80
C LYS A 271 41.26 16.53 -24.75
N PHE A 272 41.69 16.15 -23.54
CA PHE A 272 42.78 15.17 -23.39
C PHE A 272 42.40 13.79 -23.93
N GLN A 273 41.15 13.34 -23.77
CA GLN A 273 40.66 12.10 -24.37
C GLN A 273 40.65 12.17 -25.91
N GLU A 274 40.28 13.31 -26.48
CA GLU A 274 40.26 13.55 -27.93
C GLU A 274 41.68 13.60 -28.52
N ASP A 275 42.60 14.33 -27.88
CA ASP A 275 43.98 14.52 -28.35
C ASP A 275 44.89 13.33 -28.04
N HIS A 276 44.61 12.58 -26.96
CA HIS A 276 45.46 11.50 -26.43
C HIS A 276 44.66 10.25 -25.98
N PRO A 277 43.95 9.57 -26.90
CA PRO A 277 43.05 8.47 -26.55
C PRO A 277 43.75 7.25 -25.92
N GLU A 278 44.97 6.94 -26.38
CA GLU A 278 45.76 5.81 -25.84
C GLU A 278 46.19 6.06 -24.39
N LEU A 279 46.62 7.28 -24.07
CA LEU A 279 47.01 7.65 -22.71
C LEU A 279 45.79 7.72 -21.80
N TYR A 280 44.68 8.31 -22.24
CA TYR A 280 43.44 8.39 -21.46
C TYR A 280 42.96 6.99 -21.02
N SER A 281 43.04 6.02 -21.92
CA SER A 281 42.58 4.64 -21.67
C SER A 281 43.36 3.93 -20.56
N GLN A 282 44.64 4.26 -20.36
CA GLN A 282 45.49 3.68 -19.30
C GLN A 282 45.05 4.08 -17.89
N TYR A 283 44.26 5.15 -17.75
CA TYR A 283 43.81 5.68 -16.45
C TYR A 283 42.34 5.41 -16.15
N LEU A 284 41.64 4.66 -17.01
CA LEU A 284 40.26 4.25 -16.76
C LEU A 284 40.20 3.17 -15.66
N LYS A 285 39.32 3.37 -14.69
CA LYS A 285 38.96 2.35 -13.69
C LYS A 285 37.50 1.97 -13.87
N THR A 286 37.22 0.67 -13.94
CA THR A 286 35.86 0.15 -14.00
C THR A 286 35.37 -0.13 -12.59
N SER A 287 34.19 0.38 -12.25
CA SER A 287 33.48 0.07 -11.01
C SER A 287 32.04 -0.33 -11.32
N THR A 288 31.52 -1.34 -10.63
CA THR A 288 30.11 -1.70 -10.72
C THR A 288 29.27 -0.60 -10.08
N LYS A 289 28.33 -0.04 -10.83
CA LYS A 289 27.35 0.92 -10.29
C LYS A 289 26.10 0.16 -9.83
N ALA A 290 25.54 0.57 -8.71
CA ALA A 290 24.21 0.16 -8.31
C ALA A 290 23.18 0.65 -9.34
N ASP A 291 22.04 -0.02 -9.39
CA ASP A 291 20.85 0.47 -10.05
C ASP A 291 20.46 1.86 -9.50
N SER A 292 20.00 2.73 -10.39
CA SER A 292 19.67 4.12 -10.05
C SER A 292 18.48 4.58 -10.86
N ILE A 293 17.57 5.30 -10.21
CA ILE A 293 16.49 6.01 -10.87
C ILE A 293 16.90 7.46 -11.14
N ARG A 294 16.56 7.97 -12.32
CA ARG A 294 16.70 9.40 -12.66
C ARG A 294 15.31 9.98 -12.84
N VAL A 295 14.95 10.93 -11.99
CA VAL A 295 13.68 11.67 -12.09
C VAL A 295 13.91 12.98 -12.84
N THR A 296 12.95 13.37 -13.67
CA THR A 296 12.96 14.66 -14.38
C THR A 296 11.52 15.12 -14.51
N ILE A 297 11.16 16.18 -13.79
CA ILE A 297 9.86 16.84 -13.92
C ILE A 297 9.88 17.72 -15.17
N ARG A 298 8.85 17.60 -16.00
CA ARG A 298 8.63 18.48 -17.16
C ARG A 298 7.53 19.47 -16.79
N GLU A 299 7.71 20.74 -17.13
CA GLU A 299 6.62 21.71 -17.05
C GLU A 299 5.51 21.30 -18.04
N GLU A 300 4.26 21.28 -17.59
CA GLU A 300 3.13 21.11 -18.50
C GLU A 300 3.13 22.26 -19.51
N GLY A 301 3.14 21.90 -20.80
CA GLY A 301 3.14 22.87 -21.88
C GLY A 301 1.93 23.80 -21.78
N LYS A 302 2.20 25.11 -21.82
CA LYS A 302 1.18 26.13 -22.09
C LYS A 302 0.60 25.99 -23.49
#